data_AF-A0A5J4WFJ6-F1
#
_entry.id   AF-A0A5J4WFJ6-F1
#
_cell.length_a   1.000
_cell.length_b   1.000
_cell.length_c   1.000
_cell.angle_alpha   90.00
_cell.angle_beta   90.00
_cell.angle_gamma   90.00
#
_symmetry.space_group_name_H-M   'P 1'
#
loop_
_entity.id
_entity.type
_entity.pdbx_description
1 polymer ?
#
loop_
_entity_poly.entity_id
_entity_poly.type
_entity_poly.pdbx_seq_one_letter_code
_entity_poly.pdbx_strand_id
1 'polypeptide(L)'
;MNSNLNEDGDLTEVFHNDQIYFYYSNQTKIGYLRINSFSPNGTKEGFIDYVDKMVWTFDKLHKHNGTKLIIDVRSNKGGYSTLSSLTLQFISGNTIYPIFGSYDTRHSPIHDELFDAGLLDPINHLEYLTQKLEKKWYNPGLNRTFTSQIPTDNQKQNKNKNKNGDAFNHTYSNRYTVNIFENEKEFDSIYDRLKTSPSYALDQQHLLFLTDGLCEGSCSVFLKQAQEQHIGKIIGLGIDPSKKINSNGRVKQISQTAPYFDVGSSAGGQQSSSEYINEKKNLKSKKKWKSIPPPFPRYGSHVSWTVQEIFSYKNETKNTPLEFLVNPPDLIHQYFPDPVDEFEITRIQKLFNVITPAFDICAPWEVQKKSSCQPEGGIRMDFAVYGNPCDPTTQQFDDSQCVFSYCQYGYYLSPETGNCTIIPKEYQDHFVVTPILIIILVAFCVVSVIIIIIAVVLIVLLVQRFRRRSSYQPINGQF
;
A
#
# COMPACT_ATOMS: atom_id res chain seq x y z
N MET A 1 35.62 4.76 -6.06
CA MET A 1 36.42 4.77 -4.81
C MET A 1 36.27 3.39 -4.19
N ASN A 2 37.35 2.70 -3.88
CA ASN A 2 37.29 1.41 -3.18
C ASN A 2 37.47 1.68 -1.69
N SER A 3 36.38 1.71 -0.94
CA SER A 3 36.42 1.54 0.51
C SER A 3 36.48 0.05 0.83
N ASN A 4 37.35 -0.34 1.77
CA ASN A 4 37.28 -1.66 2.37
C ASN A 4 35.97 -1.76 3.15
N LEU A 5 34.99 -2.46 2.61
CA LEU A 5 33.81 -2.88 3.36
C LEU A 5 34.26 -4.01 4.30
N ASN A 6 34.13 -3.80 5.62
CA ASN A 6 34.28 -4.90 6.57
C ASN A 6 33.27 -6.01 6.23
N GLU A 7 33.74 -7.26 6.23
CA GLU A 7 32.88 -8.43 5.91
C GLU A 7 32.04 -8.91 7.12
N ASP A 8 32.22 -8.29 8.29
CA ASP A 8 31.36 -8.51 9.45
C ASP A 8 29.95 -7.93 9.17
N GLY A 9 28.97 -8.83 8.99
CA GLY A 9 27.58 -8.47 8.75
C GLY A 9 26.89 -7.86 9.98
N ASP A 10 26.24 -6.72 9.80
CA ASP A 10 25.48 -5.97 10.81
C ASP A 10 23.97 -6.25 10.72
N LEU A 11 23.48 -6.61 9.53
CA LEU A 11 22.13 -7.16 9.36
C LEU A 11 22.01 -8.52 10.05
N THR A 12 21.07 -8.59 10.99
CA THR A 12 20.61 -9.83 11.61
C THR A 12 19.21 -10.15 11.10
N GLU A 13 18.93 -11.39 10.70
CA GLU A 13 17.58 -11.82 10.37
C GLU A 13 16.69 -11.81 11.62
N VAL A 14 15.49 -11.22 11.51
CA VAL A 14 14.51 -11.12 12.59
C VAL A 14 13.39 -12.14 12.39
N PHE A 15 12.93 -12.32 11.15
CA PHE A 15 12.03 -13.37 10.70
C PHE A 15 12.00 -13.46 9.17
N HIS A 16 11.51 -14.58 8.65
CA HIS A 16 11.10 -14.73 7.25
C HIS A 16 9.84 -15.60 7.11
N ASN A 17 9.24 -15.56 5.92
CA ASN A 17 8.38 -16.56 5.31
C ASN A 17 8.61 -16.52 3.77
N ASP A 18 7.83 -17.26 2.98
CA ASP A 18 8.01 -17.33 1.52
C ASP A 18 7.81 -15.98 0.78
N GLN A 19 7.09 -15.03 1.39
CA GLN A 19 6.71 -13.74 0.80
C GLN A 19 7.44 -12.53 1.40
N ILE A 20 7.85 -12.60 2.66
CA ILE A 20 8.38 -11.48 3.45
C ILE A 20 9.61 -11.94 4.24
N TYR A 21 10.71 -11.20 4.09
CA TYR A 21 11.94 -11.38 4.87
C TYR A 21 12.25 -10.05 5.57
N PHE A 22 12.54 -10.08 6.86
CA PHE A 22 12.91 -8.88 7.62
C PHE A 22 14.24 -9.06 8.36
N TYR A 23 15.18 -8.19 8.01
CA TYR A 23 16.48 -8.06 8.63
C TYR A 23 16.59 -6.71 9.34
N TYR A 24 17.42 -6.63 10.37
CA TYR A 24 17.64 -5.40 11.13
C TYR A 24 19.12 -5.16 11.40
N SER A 25 19.57 -3.93 11.16
CA SER A 25 20.90 -3.44 11.49
C SER A 25 20.91 -2.86 12.90
N ASN A 26 21.72 -3.47 13.79
CA ASN A 26 21.87 -2.96 15.15
C ASN A 26 22.77 -1.72 15.21
N GLN A 27 23.73 -1.58 14.28
CA GLN A 27 24.66 -0.46 14.23
C GLN A 27 24.00 0.82 13.69
N THR A 28 23.28 0.73 12.57
CA THR A 28 22.69 1.89 11.88
C THR A 28 21.25 2.20 12.30
N LYS A 29 20.57 1.26 12.99
CA LYS A 29 19.15 1.35 13.38
C LYS A 29 18.19 1.39 12.19
N ILE A 30 18.52 0.66 11.13
CA ILE A 30 17.74 0.59 9.89
C ILE A 30 17.20 -0.84 9.71
N GLY A 31 15.92 -0.94 9.35
CA GLY A 31 15.31 -2.21 8.92
C GLY A 31 15.47 -2.44 7.42
N TYR A 32 15.55 -3.70 7.02
CA TYR A 32 15.51 -4.13 5.61
C TYR A 32 14.41 -5.18 5.45
N LEU A 33 13.33 -4.79 4.78
CA LEU A 33 12.16 -5.60 4.46
C LEU A 33 12.22 -6.00 2.99
N ARG A 34 12.34 -7.29 2.66
CA ARG A 34 12.14 -7.79 1.29
C ARG A 34 10.73 -8.34 1.17
N ILE A 35 9.93 -7.77 0.26
CA ILE A 35 8.62 -8.32 -0.14
C ILE A 35 8.84 -9.04 -1.47
N ASN A 36 8.95 -10.37 -1.41
CA ASN A 36 9.21 -11.25 -2.54
C ASN A 36 7.98 -11.44 -3.44
N SER A 37 6.79 -11.40 -2.86
CA SER A 37 5.53 -11.63 -3.58
C SER A 37 4.34 -11.03 -2.84
N PHE A 38 3.35 -10.51 -3.58
CA PHE A 38 2.01 -10.19 -3.08
C PHE A 38 1.01 -11.35 -3.30
N SER A 39 1.53 -12.54 -3.62
CA SER A 39 0.79 -13.80 -3.67
C SER A 39 1.27 -14.71 -2.53
N PRO A 40 0.68 -14.61 -1.32
CA PRO A 40 0.64 -15.75 -0.41
C PRO A 40 0.04 -16.98 -1.12
N ASN A 41 0.25 -18.15 -0.54
CA ASN A 41 -0.06 -19.48 -1.11
C ASN A 41 -1.56 -19.79 -1.41
N GLY A 42 -2.43 -18.77 -1.43
CA GLY A 42 -3.86 -18.90 -1.65
C GLY A 42 -4.66 -19.43 -0.44
N THR A 43 -4.01 -19.81 0.66
CA THR A 43 -4.71 -20.24 1.88
C THR A 43 -4.89 -19.08 2.86
N LYS A 44 -5.94 -19.18 3.67
CA LYS A 44 -6.25 -18.21 4.73
C LYS A 44 -5.07 -17.98 5.67
N GLU A 45 -4.35 -19.04 6.00
CA GLU A 45 -3.17 -19.03 6.87
C GLU A 45 -2.00 -18.29 6.23
N GLY A 46 -1.78 -18.43 4.92
CA GLY A 46 -0.76 -17.66 4.19
C GLY A 46 -1.06 -16.16 4.17
N PHE A 47 -2.33 -15.77 4.00
CA PHE A 47 -2.75 -14.38 4.12
C PHE A 47 -2.59 -13.83 5.55
N ILE A 48 -2.95 -14.62 6.57
CA ILE A 48 -2.74 -14.25 7.98
C ILE A 48 -1.24 -14.04 8.25
N ASP A 49 -0.37 -14.99 7.89
CA ASP A 49 1.06 -14.89 8.17
C ASP A 49 1.71 -13.71 7.43
N TYR A 50 1.31 -13.44 6.17
CA TYR A 50 1.74 -12.23 5.44
C TYR A 50 1.39 -10.95 6.22
N VAL A 51 0.13 -10.79 6.63
CA VAL A 51 -0.34 -9.59 7.35
C VAL A 51 0.34 -9.51 8.72
N ASP A 52 0.52 -10.63 9.41
CA ASP A 52 1.27 -10.70 10.66
C ASP A 52 2.71 -10.25 10.49
N LYS A 53 3.46 -10.77 9.50
CA LYS A 53 4.84 -10.32 9.23
C LYS A 53 4.91 -8.83 8.88
N MET A 54 3.96 -8.31 8.09
CA MET A 54 3.92 -6.91 7.69
C MET A 54 3.73 -5.99 8.90
N VAL A 55 2.73 -6.26 9.74
CA VAL A 55 2.51 -5.51 10.99
C VAL A 55 3.71 -5.66 11.94
N TRP A 56 4.23 -6.88 12.09
CA TRP A 56 5.34 -7.17 12.99
C TRP A 56 6.65 -6.51 12.56
N THR A 57 6.82 -6.20 11.27
CA THR A 57 7.97 -5.42 10.76
C THR A 57 8.06 -4.07 11.48
N PHE A 58 6.95 -3.34 11.55
CA PHE A 58 6.91 -2.01 12.17
C PHE A 58 7.00 -2.09 13.69
N ASP A 59 6.33 -3.06 14.33
CA ASP A 59 6.45 -3.28 15.77
C ASP A 59 7.88 -3.69 16.19
N LYS A 60 8.58 -4.51 15.39
CA LYS A 60 9.98 -4.85 15.61
C LYS A 60 10.88 -3.65 15.40
N LEU A 61 10.71 -2.92 14.30
CA LEU A 61 11.49 -1.73 14.00
C LEU A 61 11.40 -0.74 15.17
N HIS A 62 10.18 -0.45 15.64
CA HIS A 62 9.94 0.40 16.80
C HIS A 62 10.59 -0.14 18.07
N LYS A 63 10.39 -1.43 18.40
CA LYS A 63 10.96 -2.07 19.60
C LYS A 63 12.50 -2.03 19.64
N HIS A 64 13.15 -2.01 18.49
CA HIS A 64 14.62 -1.92 18.39
C HIS A 64 15.14 -0.46 18.29
N ASN A 65 14.26 0.54 18.41
CA ASN A 65 14.56 1.96 18.14
C ASN A 65 15.06 2.21 16.71
N GLY A 66 14.56 1.43 15.75
CA GLY A 66 14.80 1.65 14.34
C GLY A 66 14.05 2.87 13.83
N THR A 67 14.73 3.70 13.04
CA THR A 67 14.20 5.01 12.57
C THR A 67 14.00 5.08 11.07
N LYS A 68 14.51 4.10 10.31
CA LYS A 68 14.50 4.06 8.84
C LYS A 68 14.19 2.63 8.37
N LEU A 69 13.52 2.49 7.23
CA LEU A 69 13.19 1.20 6.62
C LEU A 69 13.49 1.21 5.12
N ILE A 70 14.17 0.17 4.66
CA ILE A 70 14.37 -0.16 3.25
C ILE A 70 13.38 -1.25 2.86
N ILE A 71 12.68 -1.06 1.75
CA ILE A 71 11.63 -1.95 1.23
C ILE A 71 12.09 -2.48 -0.14
N ASP A 72 12.66 -3.67 -0.16
CA ASP A 72 13.14 -4.34 -1.36
C ASP A 72 12.03 -5.16 -2.03
N VAL A 73 11.70 -4.81 -3.28
CA VAL A 73 10.71 -5.52 -4.10
C VAL A 73 11.28 -5.97 -5.45
N ARG A 74 12.62 -6.03 -5.57
CA ARG A 74 13.30 -6.50 -6.78
C ARG A 74 12.81 -7.88 -7.20
N SER A 75 12.48 -8.01 -8.48
CA SER A 75 11.95 -9.22 -9.12
C SER A 75 10.63 -9.80 -8.58
N ASN A 76 9.93 -9.10 -7.67
CA ASN A 76 8.61 -9.48 -7.17
C ASN A 76 7.56 -9.46 -8.29
N LYS A 77 6.91 -10.60 -8.56
CA LYS A 77 5.98 -10.80 -9.67
C LYS A 77 4.54 -10.34 -9.42
N GLY A 78 4.30 -9.61 -8.34
CA GLY A 78 2.98 -9.15 -7.94
C GLY A 78 2.20 -10.25 -7.22
N GLY A 79 0.92 -10.40 -7.59
CA GLY A 79 -0.06 -11.21 -6.88
C GLY A 79 -1.36 -10.45 -6.68
N TYR A 80 -1.94 -10.53 -5.49
CA TYR A 80 -3.21 -9.90 -5.16
C TYR A 80 -3.07 -8.37 -5.12
N SER A 81 -3.89 -7.67 -5.92
CA SER A 81 -3.85 -6.21 -6.02
C SER A 81 -4.41 -5.53 -4.76
N THR A 82 -5.34 -6.19 -4.06
CA THR A 82 -5.83 -5.69 -2.78
C THR A 82 -4.75 -5.73 -1.72
N LEU A 83 -4.04 -6.85 -1.60
CA LEU A 83 -2.96 -7.01 -0.65
C LEU A 83 -1.83 -6.00 -0.88
N SER A 84 -1.45 -5.73 -2.13
CA SER A 84 -0.40 -4.74 -2.43
C SER A 84 -0.83 -3.31 -2.06
N SER A 85 -2.03 -2.86 -2.46
CA SER A 85 -2.53 -1.52 -2.14
C SER A 85 -2.69 -1.30 -0.63
N LEU A 86 -3.22 -2.29 0.11
CA LEU A 86 -3.35 -2.20 1.57
C LEU A 86 -1.99 -2.28 2.29
N THR A 87 -1.04 -3.04 1.76
CA THR A 87 0.34 -3.03 2.28
C THR A 87 0.97 -1.65 2.15
N LEU A 88 0.77 -0.96 1.02
CA LEU A 88 1.27 0.40 0.83
C LEU A 88 0.55 1.40 1.74
N GLN A 89 -0.76 1.25 1.93
CA GLN A 89 -1.54 2.07 2.86
C GLN A 89 -0.96 1.98 4.27
N PHE A 90 -0.73 0.75 4.77
CA PHE A 90 -0.12 0.51 6.07
C PHE A 90 1.26 1.16 6.18
N ILE A 91 2.15 0.91 5.21
CA ILE A 91 3.50 1.50 5.16
C ILE A 91 3.47 3.04 5.18
N SER A 92 2.52 3.67 4.49
CA SER A 92 2.37 5.13 4.40
C SER A 92 1.81 5.80 5.67
N GLY A 93 1.55 5.03 6.73
CA GLY A 93 0.88 5.54 7.93
C GLY A 93 -0.61 5.85 7.73
N ASN A 94 -1.25 5.30 6.69
CA ASN A 94 -2.60 5.64 6.25
C ASN A 94 -2.75 7.14 5.88
N THR A 95 -1.87 7.63 5.00
CA THR A 95 -1.90 9.00 4.44
C THR A 95 -2.30 9.05 2.97
N ILE A 96 -2.27 7.91 2.28
CA ILE A 96 -2.58 7.82 0.85
C ILE A 96 -4.06 7.71 0.55
N TYR A 97 -4.51 8.40 -0.49
CA TYR A 97 -5.85 8.26 -1.04
C TYR A 97 -5.89 8.73 -2.52
N PRO A 98 -6.67 8.06 -3.39
CA PRO A 98 -7.33 6.80 -3.11
C PRO A 98 -6.30 5.68 -2.92
N ILE A 99 -6.63 4.68 -2.10
CA ILE A 99 -5.76 3.52 -1.87
C ILE A 99 -5.73 2.61 -3.09
N PHE A 100 -6.85 2.59 -3.81
CA PHE A 100 -7.05 1.91 -5.07
C PHE A 100 -7.13 2.96 -6.17
N GLY A 101 -6.31 2.85 -7.22
CA GLY A 101 -6.56 3.62 -8.44
C GLY A 101 -7.94 3.28 -9.03
N SER A 102 -8.47 4.08 -9.95
CA SER A 102 -9.65 3.67 -10.71
C SER A 102 -9.27 2.55 -11.68
N TYR A 103 -10.01 1.44 -11.66
CA TYR A 103 -9.83 0.29 -12.56
C TYR A 103 -10.88 0.34 -13.68
N ASP A 104 -10.46 0.36 -14.94
CA ASP A 104 -11.39 0.11 -16.06
C ASP A 104 -11.13 -1.28 -16.65
N THR A 105 -12.17 -2.10 -16.81
CA THR A 105 -12.00 -3.45 -17.37
C THR A 105 -11.96 -3.36 -18.90
N ARG A 106 -10.93 -3.92 -19.56
CA ARG A 106 -10.82 -3.90 -21.03
C ARG A 106 -11.99 -4.67 -21.68
N HIS A 107 -12.58 -4.09 -22.73
CA HIS A 107 -13.63 -4.76 -23.51
C HIS A 107 -13.04 -5.89 -24.37
N SER A 108 -13.70 -7.04 -24.40
CA SER A 108 -13.37 -8.12 -25.33
C SER A 108 -14.52 -9.11 -25.53
N PRO A 109 -14.65 -9.76 -26.71
CA PRO A 109 -15.64 -10.81 -26.93
C PRO A 109 -15.48 -12.05 -26.03
N ILE A 110 -14.28 -12.34 -25.53
CA ILE A 110 -14.03 -13.47 -24.61
C ILE A 110 -14.74 -13.23 -23.27
N HIS A 111 -14.53 -12.07 -22.66
CA HIS A 111 -15.18 -11.71 -21.41
C HIS A 111 -16.68 -11.50 -21.57
N ASP A 112 -17.17 -10.96 -22.70
CA ASP A 112 -18.60 -10.92 -23.02
C ASP A 112 -19.23 -12.32 -22.97
N GLU A 113 -18.61 -13.33 -23.61
CA GLU A 113 -19.17 -14.70 -23.59
C GLU A 113 -19.14 -15.34 -22.20
N LEU A 114 -18.13 -15.04 -21.37
CA LEU A 114 -18.04 -15.51 -19.99
C LEU A 114 -19.10 -14.84 -19.10
N PHE A 115 -19.30 -13.53 -19.26
CA PHE A 115 -20.39 -12.80 -18.60
C PHE A 115 -21.76 -13.35 -18.99
N ASP A 116 -22.02 -13.52 -20.29
CA ASP A 116 -23.23 -14.15 -20.85
C ASP A 116 -23.34 -15.65 -20.48
N ALA A 117 -22.38 -16.24 -19.76
CA ALA A 117 -22.46 -17.58 -19.18
C ALA A 117 -22.74 -17.59 -17.67
N GLY A 118 -22.79 -16.41 -17.02
CA GLY A 118 -22.80 -16.28 -15.57
C GLY A 118 -21.51 -16.79 -14.93
N LEU A 119 -20.35 -16.49 -15.54
CA LEU A 119 -19.02 -16.88 -15.04
C LEU A 119 -18.12 -15.69 -14.66
N LEU A 120 -18.56 -14.48 -15.00
CA LEU A 120 -18.09 -13.20 -14.48
C LEU A 120 -19.29 -12.53 -13.78
N ASP A 121 -19.00 -11.71 -12.78
CA ASP A 121 -20.00 -11.18 -11.88
C ASP A 121 -20.81 -10.01 -12.49
N PRO A 122 -22.12 -9.91 -12.17
CA PRO A 122 -22.98 -8.84 -12.69
C PRO A 122 -22.56 -7.49 -12.14
N ILE A 123 -22.41 -6.52 -13.05
CA ILE A 123 -21.99 -5.15 -12.71
C ILE A 123 -23.00 -4.45 -11.78
N ASN A 124 -22.51 -3.93 -10.65
CA ASN A 124 -23.06 -2.71 -10.04
C ASN A 124 -22.10 -1.54 -10.30
N HIS A 125 -22.08 -1.07 -11.56
CA HIS A 125 -21.23 0.05 -11.99
C HIS A 125 -21.59 1.31 -11.23
N LEU A 126 -22.85 1.43 -10.81
CA LEU A 126 -23.33 2.62 -10.15
C LEU A 126 -22.68 2.75 -8.76
N GLU A 127 -22.58 1.68 -7.98
CA GLU A 127 -21.73 1.68 -6.77
C GLU A 127 -20.28 2.01 -7.11
N TYR A 128 -19.69 1.22 -8.01
CA TYR A 128 -18.29 1.33 -8.43
C TYR A 128 -17.86 2.75 -8.88
N LEU A 129 -18.75 3.47 -9.58
CA LEU A 129 -18.48 4.78 -10.20
C LEU A 129 -19.05 5.97 -9.44
N THR A 130 -20.23 5.85 -8.82
CA THR A 130 -20.91 7.01 -8.18
C THR A 130 -20.49 7.26 -6.74
N GLN A 131 -19.45 6.55 -6.26
CA GLN A 131 -18.97 6.60 -4.88
C GLN A 131 -20.05 6.24 -3.83
N LYS A 132 -21.18 5.66 -4.27
CA LYS A 132 -22.27 5.14 -3.43
C LYS A 132 -22.02 3.71 -2.94
N LEU A 133 -20.76 3.32 -2.81
CA LEU A 133 -20.43 2.01 -2.26
C LEU A 133 -20.90 1.92 -0.82
N GLU A 134 -21.40 0.76 -0.41
CA GLU A 134 -21.58 0.43 1.01
C GLU A 134 -20.26 0.55 1.79
N LYS A 135 -19.14 0.44 1.07
CA LYS A 135 -17.76 0.61 1.53
C LYS A 135 -17.18 1.93 1.00
N LYS A 136 -17.39 3.05 1.72
CA LYS A 136 -16.81 4.38 1.45
C LYS A 136 -15.28 4.40 1.48
N TRP A 137 -14.67 3.34 2.01
CA TRP A 137 -13.24 3.13 1.97
C TRP A 137 -12.69 2.88 0.55
N TYR A 138 -13.57 2.48 -0.38
CA TYR A 138 -13.27 2.44 -1.81
C TYR A 138 -13.72 3.74 -2.47
N ASN A 139 -12.80 4.42 -3.16
CA ASN A 139 -13.11 5.52 -4.04
C ASN A 139 -12.15 5.43 -5.23
N PRO A 140 -12.62 5.45 -6.49
CA PRO A 140 -11.74 5.49 -7.66
C PRO A 140 -10.86 6.76 -7.74
N GLY A 141 -11.11 7.75 -6.88
CA GLY A 141 -10.35 8.98 -6.74
C GLY A 141 -10.83 10.06 -7.70
N LEU A 142 -9.94 10.44 -8.61
CA LEU A 142 -10.12 11.56 -9.52
C LEU A 142 -11.29 11.35 -10.49
N ASN A 143 -12.14 12.37 -10.63
CA ASN A 143 -13.14 12.40 -11.68
C ASN A 143 -12.48 12.33 -13.08
N ARG A 144 -12.87 11.32 -13.87
CA ARG A 144 -12.38 11.06 -15.23
C ARG A 144 -13.49 11.14 -16.26
N THR A 145 -13.12 11.43 -17.50
CA THR A 145 -14.06 11.61 -18.62
C THR A 145 -14.61 10.31 -19.21
N PHE A 146 -13.96 9.18 -18.94
CA PHE A 146 -14.28 7.87 -19.54
C PHE A 146 -15.13 6.98 -18.64
N THR A 147 -14.97 7.11 -17.31
CA THR A 147 -15.58 6.27 -16.27
C THR A 147 -17.08 6.53 -16.03
N SER A 148 -17.86 6.93 -17.04
CA SER A 148 -19.32 7.13 -16.88
C SER A 148 -20.13 7.28 -18.18
N GLN A 149 -19.50 7.53 -19.32
CA GLN A 149 -20.25 7.79 -20.55
C GLN A 149 -20.61 6.49 -21.25
N ILE A 150 -21.90 6.12 -21.08
CA ILE A 150 -22.75 5.25 -21.90
C ILE A 150 -22.09 4.81 -23.21
N PRO A 151 -22.09 3.51 -23.56
CA PRO A 151 -21.46 3.01 -24.78
C PRO A 151 -21.99 3.77 -25.98
N THR A 152 -21.15 4.69 -26.44
CA THR A 152 -21.34 5.42 -27.68
C THR A 152 -20.41 4.76 -28.67
N ASP A 153 -20.95 4.30 -29.80
CA ASP A 153 -20.22 3.72 -30.94
C ASP A 153 -19.20 4.69 -31.62
N ASN A 154 -18.88 5.77 -30.91
CA ASN A 154 -18.22 6.98 -31.36
C ASN A 154 -17.06 7.42 -30.45
N GLN A 155 -16.65 6.65 -29.43
CA GLN A 155 -15.28 6.77 -28.90
C GLN A 155 -14.25 6.15 -29.87
N LYS A 156 -14.24 6.70 -31.08
CA LYS A 156 -13.05 6.77 -31.93
C LYS A 156 -12.20 7.88 -31.34
N GLN A 157 -11.17 7.53 -30.58
CA GLN A 157 -10.18 8.52 -30.17
C GLN A 157 -9.67 9.24 -31.44
N ASN A 158 -9.74 10.58 -31.42
CA ASN A 158 -9.21 11.50 -32.42
C ASN A 158 -9.32 11.10 -33.91
N LYS A 159 -10.54 11.13 -34.46
CA LYS A 159 -10.69 11.26 -35.93
C LYS A 159 -10.16 12.60 -36.49
N ASN A 160 -9.95 13.59 -35.64
CA ASN A 160 -9.39 14.90 -35.99
C ASN A 160 -8.10 15.14 -35.19
N LYS A 161 -6.98 15.28 -35.92
CA LYS A 161 -5.58 15.33 -35.43
C LYS A 161 -5.06 14.01 -34.84
N ASN A 162 -4.52 13.16 -35.71
CA ASN A 162 -3.07 12.97 -35.78
C ASN A 162 -2.66 12.43 -37.17
N LYS A 163 -1.65 13.06 -37.78
CA LYS A 163 -1.07 12.65 -39.08
C LYS A 163 0.00 11.56 -38.95
N ASN A 164 0.35 11.22 -37.72
CA ASN A 164 1.25 10.13 -37.34
C ASN A 164 0.37 9.10 -36.62
N GLY A 165 0.42 7.82 -37.03
CA GLY A 165 -0.57 6.84 -36.60
C GLY A 165 -0.40 6.39 -35.15
N ASP A 166 -1.27 6.87 -34.25
CA ASP A 166 -1.41 6.34 -32.90
C ASP A 166 -2.07 4.96 -32.94
N ALA A 167 -1.38 3.95 -32.38
CA ALA A 167 -1.68 2.55 -32.65
C ALA A 167 -2.64 1.85 -31.66
N PHE A 168 -3.21 2.59 -30.69
CA PHE A 168 -3.89 1.99 -29.53
C PHE A 168 -5.22 2.68 -29.16
N ASN A 169 -6.31 2.33 -29.86
CA ASN A 169 -7.67 2.73 -29.45
C ASN A 169 -8.26 1.68 -28.49
N HIS A 170 -8.13 1.91 -27.18
CA HIS A 170 -8.67 1.02 -26.16
C HIS A 170 -10.19 1.22 -25.99
N THR A 171 -10.93 0.12 -25.85
CA THR A 171 -12.35 0.10 -25.49
C THR A 171 -12.49 -0.54 -24.11
N TYR A 172 -13.28 0.07 -23.22
CA TYR A 172 -13.55 -0.45 -21.88
C TYR A 172 -14.97 -1.03 -21.79
N SER A 173 -15.16 -2.01 -20.90
CA SER A 173 -16.44 -2.68 -20.69
C SER A 173 -17.29 -1.91 -19.70
N ASN A 174 -18.52 -1.60 -20.10
CA ASN A 174 -19.61 -1.16 -19.20
C ASN A 174 -20.55 -2.31 -18.79
N ARG A 175 -20.25 -3.56 -19.21
CA ARG A 175 -21.11 -4.74 -19.03
C ARG A 175 -20.68 -5.63 -17.88
N TYR A 176 -19.37 -5.79 -17.71
CA TYR A 176 -18.75 -6.67 -16.72
C TYR A 176 -17.57 -5.93 -16.06
N THR A 177 -17.38 -6.16 -14.76
CA THR A 177 -16.19 -5.75 -14.02
C THR A 177 -15.63 -7.00 -13.35
N VAL A 178 -14.32 -7.09 -13.19
CA VAL A 178 -13.74 -8.11 -12.33
C VAL A 178 -13.48 -7.45 -10.99
N ASN A 179 -14.35 -7.70 -10.02
CA ASN A 179 -14.17 -7.06 -8.72
C ASN A 179 -12.97 -7.70 -8.00
N ILE A 180 -11.88 -6.94 -7.86
CA ILE A 180 -10.67 -7.38 -7.13
C ILE A 180 -11.01 -7.83 -5.70
N PHE A 181 -12.04 -7.26 -5.09
CA PHE A 181 -12.49 -7.60 -3.74
C PHE A 181 -13.39 -8.83 -3.65
N GLU A 182 -14.00 -9.30 -4.75
CA GLU A 182 -14.89 -10.47 -4.70
C GLU A 182 -14.11 -11.78 -4.67
N ASN A 183 -13.03 -11.88 -5.47
CA ASN A 183 -12.09 -12.99 -5.40
C ASN A 183 -11.32 -13.05 -4.06
N GLU A 184 -11.32 -11.96 -3.30
CA GLU A 184 -10.59 -11.82 -2.03
C GLU A 184 -11.54 -11.62 -0.82
N LYS A 185 -12.85 -11.76 -1.02
CA LYS A 185 -13.88 -11.42 -0.02
C LYS A 185 -13.77 -12.24 1.27
N GLU A 186 -13.27 -13.47 1.17
CA GLU A 186 -13.01 -14.35 2.31
C GLU A 186 -11.82 -13.88 3.18
N PHE A 187 -10.96 -13.01 2.65
CA PHE A 187 -9.79 -12.45 3.34
C PHE A 187 -10.01 -11.01 3.88
N ASP A 188 -11.17 -10.38 3.62
CA ASP A 188 -11.46 -8.98 3.99
C ASP A 188 -11.25 -8.68 5.50
N SER A 189 -11.55 -9.66 6.37
CA SER A 189 -11.32 -9.54 7.83
C SER A 189 -9.87 -9.73 8.28
N ILE A 190 -9.03 -10.33 7.44
CA ILE A 190 -7.57 -10.43 7.66
C ILE A 190 -6.93 -9.09 7.29
N TYR A 191 -7.43 -8.48 6.22
CA TYR A 191 -6.99 -7.18 5.72
C TYR A 191 -7.29 -6.01 6.66
N ASP A 192 -8.23 -6.15 7.60
CA ASP A 192 -8.58 -5.09 8.56
C ASP A 192 -7.34 -4.53 9.30
N ARG A 193 -6.33 -5.36 9.57
CA ARG A 193 -5.07 -4.93 10.21
C ARG A 193 -4.12 -4.14 9.32
N LEU A 194 -4.29 -4.16 8.00
CA LEU A 194 -3.56 -3.29 7.07
C LEU A 194 -4.32 -1.98 6.78
N LYS A 195 -5.62 -1.92 7.09
CA LYS A 195 -6.46 -0.72 6.97
C LYS A 195 -6.19 0.31 8.09
N THR A 196 -5.45 -0.08 9.13
CA THR A 196 -5.06 0.77 10.27
C THR A 196 -3.66 1.35 10.07
N SER A 197 -3.31 2.42 10.78
CA SER A 197 -1.93 2.93 10.79
C SER A 197 -1.03 2.06 11.68
N PRO A 198 0.23 1.78 11.30
CA PRO A 198 1.21 1.15 12.19
C PRO A 198 1.38 1.95 13.49
N SER A 199 1.69 1.21 14.56
CA SER A 199 2.02 1.75 15.90
C SER A 199 3.11 2.84 15.88
N TYR A 200 4.02 2.73 14.90
CA TYR A 200 5.08 3.67 14.60
C TYR A 200 5.18 3.88 13.09
N ALA A 201 4.47 4.87 12.56
CA ALA A 201 4.54 5.25 11.16
C ALA A 201 5.82 6.05 10.84
N LEU A 202 6.50 5.66 9.75
CA LEU A 202 7.62 6.39 9.17
C LEU A 202 7.09 7.44 8.17
N ASP A 203 7.80 8.55 8.04
CA ASP A 203 7.55 9.54 6.98
C ASP A 203 8.42 9.30 5.74
N GLN A 204 8.17 10.08 4.69
CA GLN A 204 8.83 10.00 3.38
C GLN A 204 10.36 10.05 3.42
N GLN A 205 10.95 10.64 4.46
CA GLN A 205 12.41 10.77 4.60
C GLN A 205 13.06 9.50 5.13
N HIS A 206 12.25 8.65 5.77
CA HIS A 206 12.67 7.46 6.51
C HIS A 206 12.31 6.15 5.77
N LEU A 207 11.80 6.26 4.54
CA LEU A 207 11.45 5.14 3.67
C LEU A 207 12.28 5.17 2.37
N LEU A 208 12.95 4.05 2.06
CA LEU A 208 13.50 3.76 0.72
C LEU A 208 12.80 2.54 0.14
N PHE A 209 12.51 2.56 -1.17
CA PHE A 209 12.06 1.39 -1.92
C PHE A 209 13.13 0.99 -2.93
N LEU A 210 13.46 -0.30 -3.04
CA LEU A 210 14.43 -0.81 -4.01
C LEU A 210 13.74 -1.59 -5.13
N THR A 211 14.10 -1.30 -6.37
CA THR A 211 13.59 -1.98 -7.57
C THR A 211 14.69 -2.22 -8.59
N ASP A 212 14.53 -3.28 -9.38
CA ASP A 212 15.33 -3.64 -10.57
C ASP A 212 14.54 -3.41 -11.87
N GLY A 213 13.32 -2.85 -11.78
CA GLY A 213 12.37 -2.72 -12.89
C GLY A 213 11.61 -4.02 -13.23
N LEU A 214 11.98 -5.15 -12.63
CA LEU A 214 11.36 -6.47 -12.84
C LEU A 214 10.22 -6.79 -11.87
N CYS A 215 9.92 -5.83 -10.98
CA CYS A 215 8.72 -5.74 -10.18
C CYS A 215 7.49 -5.60 -11.11
N GLU A 216 6.59 -6.59 -11.10
CA GLU A 216 5.54 -6.77 -12.11
C GLU A 216 4.12 -6.73 -11.52
N GLY A 217 3.12 -6.34 -12.32
CA GLY A 217 1.71 -6.50 -11.96
C GLY A 217 1.34 -5.67 -10.74
N SER A 218 0.77 -6.30 -9.70
CA SER A 218 0.44 -5.60 -8.45
C SER A 218 1.67 -5.04 -7.72
N CYS A 219 2.87 -5.61 -7.91
CA CYS A 219 4.10 -5.00 -7.41
C CYS A 219 4.40 -3.68 -8.13
N SER A 220 4.27 -3.66 -9.46
CA SER A 220 4.50 -2.45 -10.25
C SER A 220 3.50 -1.35 -9.89
N VAL A 221 2.24 -1.73 -9.61
CA VAL A 221 1.21 -0.82 -9.10
C VAL A 221 1.61 -0.23 -7.74
N PHE A 222 2.05 -1.07 -6.81
CA PHE A 222 2.57 -0.66 -5.50
C PHE A 222 3.72 0.35 -5.62
N LEU A 223 4.72 0.09 -6.46
CA LEU A 223 5.84 1.02 -6.67
C LEU A 223 5.45 2.29 -7.40
N LYS A 224 4.63 2.20 -8.45
CA LYS A 224 4.20 3.39 -9.20
C LYS A 224 3.30 4.28 -8.36
N GLN A 225 2.44 3.71 -7.52
CA GLN A 225 1.68 4.46 -6.52
C GLN A 225 2.60 5.12 -5.48
N ALA A 226 3.60 4.38 -4.96
CA ALA A 226 4.59 4.93 -4.03
C ALA A 226 5.36 6.13 -4.62
N GLN A 227 5.75 6.02 -5.90
CA GLN A 227 6.46 7.07 -6.62
C GLN A 227 5.58 8.25 -7.04
N GLU A 228 4.29 8.00 -7.31
CA GLU A 228 3.35 9.07 -7.65
C GLU A 228 2.84 9.84 -6.44
N GLN A 229 2.81 9.21 -5.27
CA GLN A 229 2.34 9.79 -4.00
C GLN A 229 3.49 10.13 -3.03
N HIS A 230 4.75 10.02 -3.47
CA HIS A 230 5.95 10.44 -2.71
C HIS A 230 6.08 9.82 -1.31
N ILE A 231 5.71 8.54 -1.20
CA ILE A 231 5.67 7.81 0.09
C ILE A 231 7.09 7.56 0.65
N GLY A 232 8.09 7.50 -0.21
CA GLY A 232 9.50 7.32 0.12
C GLY A 232 10.32 7.26 -1.16
N LYS A 233 11.64 7.43 -1.06
CA LYS A 233 12.51 7.50 -2.26
C LYS A 233 12.64 6.15 -2.94
N ILE A 234 12.44 6.11 -4.26
CA ILE A 234 12.60 4.89 -5.06
C ILE A 234 14.02 4.85 -5.65
N ILE A 235 14.74 3.77 -5.34
CA ILE A 235 16.10 3.51 -5.83
C ILE A 235 16.04 2.41 -6.89
N GLY A 236 16.38 2.76 -8.12
CA GLY A 236 16.56 1.81 -9.22
C GLY A 236 17.95 1.18 -9.18
N LEU A 237 18.03 -0.14 -9.22
CA LEU A 237 19.28 -0.89 -9.38
C LEU A 237 19.38 -1.36 -10.83
N GLY A 238 20.35 -0.83 -11.58
CA GLY A 238 20.60 -1.24 -12.95
C GLY A 238 21.26 -0.17 -13.81
N ILE A 239 21.07 -0.24 -15.13
CA ILE A 239 21.68 0.72 -16.07
C ILE A 239 20.99 2.09 -15.90
N ASP A 240 21.74 3.09 -15.46
CA ASP A 240 21.31 4.49 -15.54
C ASP A 240 21.43 4.99 -16.99
N PRO A 241 20.32 5.29 -17.70
CA PRO A 241 20.35 5.70 -19.09
C PRO A 241 20.91 7.12 -19.31
N SER A 242 20.98 7.94 -18.25
CA SER A 242 21.53 9.30 -18.30
C SER A 242 23.07 9.33 -18.19
N LYS A 243 23.67 8.34 -17.51
CA LYS A 243 25.12 8.28 -17.26
C LYS A 243 25.89 7.78 -18.49
N LYS A 244 26.50 8.72 -19.23
CA LYS A 244 27.58 8.42 -20.19
C LYS A 244 28.86 8.03 -19.45
N ILE A 245 29.42 6.86 -19.74
CA ILE A 245 30.65 6.34 -19.13
C ILE A 245 31.78 6.30 -20.19
N ASN A 246 33.00 6.75 -19.88
CA ASN A 246 34.10 6.95 -20.86
C ASN A 246 35.32 6.04 -20.65
N SER A 247 36.03 5.63 -21.72
CA SER A 247 37.22 4.80 -21.51
C SER A 247 38.32 5.60 -20.83
N ASN A 248 38.99 5.00 -19.86
CA ASN A 248 38.92 3.59 -19.47
C ASN A 248 37.80 3.35 -18.43
N GLY A 249 36.77 2.58 -18.84
CA GLY A 249 35.37 2.76 -18.43
C GLY A 249 34.38 3.11 -19.57
N ARG A 250 34.63 2.72 -20.85
CA ARG A 250 33.72 3.13 -21.96
C ARG A 250 32.44 2.33 -21.95
N VAL A 251 31.38 3.03 -21.59
CA VAL A 251 30.16 2.96 -22.37
C VAL A 251 30.46 3.66 -23.71
N LYS A 252 30.75 2.85 -24.74
CA LYS A 252 30.12 3.13 -26.03
C LYS A 252 28.64 3.28 -25.68
N GLN A 253 28.09 4.49 -25.85
CA GLN A 253 26.69 4.83 -25.59
C GLN A 253 25.84 3.59 -25.91
N ILE A 254 25.30 2.92 -24.88
CA ILE A 254 24.45 1.76 -25.13
C ILE A 254 23.29 2.37 -25.90
N SER A 255 23.18 2.00 -27.17
CA SER A 255 22.21 2.58 -28.08
C SER A 255 20.86 1.94 -27.78
N GLN A 256 20.37 2.17 -26.56
CA GLN A 256 19.06 1.74 -26.10
C GLN A 256 18.03 2.46 -26.96
N THR A 257 17.14 1.67 -27.55
CA THR A 257 15.99 2.16 -28.32
C THR A 257 14.95 2.87 -27.43
N ALA A 258 15.04 2.72 -26.11
CA ALA A 258 14.29 3.46 -25.11
C ALA A 258 15.24 3.93 -23.97
N PRO A 259 15.42 5.24 -23.74
CA PRO A 259 16.36 5.79 -22.74
C PRO A 259 15.76 5.86 -21.33
N TYR A 260 14.96 4.87 -20.93
CA TYR A 260 14.07 4.97 -19.77
C TYR A 260 14.23 3.78 -18.82
N PHE A 261 14.44 4.08 -17.54
CA PHE A 261 14.27 3.13 -16.43
C PHE A 261 12.87 3.43 -15.85
N ASP A 262 12.01 2.42 -15.79
CA ASP A 262 10.69 2.50 -15.12
C ASP A 262 10.76 1.72 -13.80
N VAL A 263 10.10 2.18 -12.74
CA VAL A 263 10.17 1.53 -11.41
C VAL A 263 9.55 0.14 -11.39
N GLY A 264 8.68 -0.19 -12.35
CA GLY A 264 8.09 -1.52 -12.51
C GLY A 264 7.40 -1.72 -13.86
N SER A 265 7.04 -2.95 -14.17
CA SER A 265 6.49 -3.39 -15.47
C SER A 265 5.07 -3.97 -15.37
N SER A 266 4.34 -4.05 -16.48
CA SER A 266 2.98 -4.64 -16.57
C SER A 266 1.97 -4.09 -15.53
N ALA A 267 1.96 -2.76 -15.30
CA ALA A 267 1.31 -2.10 -14.16
C ALA A 267 -0.23 -1.99 -14.21
N GLY A 268 -0.93 -2.86 -14.95
CA GLY A 268 -2.38 -2.76 -15.15
C GLY A 268 -3.26 -3.46 -14.10
N GLY A 269 -2.72 -3.81 -12.93
CA GLY A 269 -3.50 -4.48 -11.88
C GLY A 269 -3.72 -5.95 -12.17
N GLN A 270 -4.97 -6.35 -12.45
CA GLN A 270 -5.30 -7.77 -12.63
C GLN A 270 -4.92 -8.29 -14.02
N GLN A 271 -4.05 -9.31 -14.03
CA GLN A 271 -3.79 -10.16 -15.18
C GLN A 271 -4.77 -11.34 -15.23
N SER A 272 -5.08 -11.83 -16.43
CA SER A 272 -5.72 -13.13 -16.66
C SER A 272 -4.90 -13.95 -17.64
N SER A 273 -5.10 -15.27 -17.65
CA SER A 273 -4.39 -16.19 -18.55
C SER A 273 -5.36 -17.01 -19.40
N SER A 274 -4.85 -17.56 -20.50
CA SER A 274 -5.58 -18.57 -21.29
C SER A 274 -5.94 -19.82 -20.50
N GLU A 275 -5.25 -20.10 -19.39
CA GLU A 275 -5.58 -21.18 -18.47
C GLU A 275 -6.84 -20.85 -17.67
N TYR A 276 -6.89 -19.70 -17.00
CA TYR A 276 -8.08 -19.18 -16.31
C TYR A 276 -9.34 -19.17 -17.20
N ILE A 277 -9.19 -18.73 -18.46
CA ILE A 277 -10.29 -18.73 -19.43
C ILE A 277 -10.76 -20.17 -19.74
N ASN A 278 -9.84 -21.14 -19.85
CA ASN A 278 -10.19 -22.55 -20.09
C ASN A 278 -10.78 -23.24 -18.85
N GLU A 279 -10.35 -22.90 -17.65
CA GLU A 279 -10.99 -23.37 -16.40
C GLU A 279 -12.45 -22.91 -16.33
N LYS A 280 -12.71 -21.61 -16.52
CA LYS A 280 -14.06 -21.04 -16.57
C LYS A 280 -14.89 -21.70 -17.68
N LYS A 281 -14.33 -21.87 -18.89
CA LYS A 281 -14.95 -22.60 -20.01
C LYS A 281 -15.41 -24.01 -19.63
N ASN A 282 -14.60 -24.75 -18.86
CA ASN A 282 -14.90 -26.11 -18.42
C ASN A 282 -16.08 -26.17 -17.45
N LEU A 283 -16.31 -25.15 -16.61
CA LEU A 283 -17.49 -25.04 -15.73
C LEU A 283 -18.82 -25.04 -16.50
N LYS A 284 -18.82 -24.67 -17.79
CA LYS A 284 -19.99 -24.77 -18.68
C LYS A 284 -19.61 -25.52 -19.97
N SER A 285 -19.05 -26.72 -19.84
CA SER A 285 -18.62 -27.59 -20.95
C SER A 285 -19.66 -27.84 -22.07
N LYS A 286 -20.96 -27.70 -21.75
CA LYS A 286 -22.08 -27.80 -22.74
C LYS A 286 -22.36 -26.51 -23.52
N LYS A 287 -21.80 -25.35 -23.13
CA LYS A 287 -21.96 -24.07 -23.87
C LYS A 287 -21.09 -24.09 -25.11
N LYS A 288 -21.65 -23.70 -26.27
CA LYS A 288 -20.87 -23.47 -27.49
C LYS A 288 -20.25 -22.07 -27.45
N TRP A 289 -18.99 -22.01 -27.05
CA TRP A 289 -18.14 -20.83 -27.09
C TRP A 289 -17.76 -20.49 -28.54
N LYS A 290 -17.80 -19.22 -28.93
CA LYS A 290 -17.37 -18.75 -30.26
C LYS A 290 -16.11 -17.90 -30.19
N SER A 291 -15.98 -17.09 -29.14
CA SER A 291 -14.86 -16.17 -28.93
C SER A 291 -13.70 -16.78 -28.13
N ILE A 292 -13.95 -17.81 -27.32
CA ILE A 292 -12.89 -18.48 -26.54
C ILE A 292 -12.10 -19.45 -27.44
N PRO A 293 -10.78 -19.27 -27.62
CA PRO A 293 -9.97 -20.18 -28.42
C PRO A 293 -9.90 -21.60 -27.82
N PRO A 294 -9.45 -22.60 -28.59
CA PRO A 294 -9.03 -23.88 -28.02
C PRO A 294 -7.80 -23.70 -27.12
N PRO A 295 -7.54 -24.62 -26.18
CA PRO A 295 -6.26 -24.65 -25.46
C PRO A 295 -5.06 -24.72 -26.42
N PHE A 296 -3.91 -24.23 -25.97
CA PHE A 296 -2.67 -24.35 -26.74
C PHE A 296 -2.29 -25.82 -26.95
N PRO A 297 -1.70 -26.18 -28.12
CA PRO A 297 -1.39 -27.58 -28.45
C PRO A 297 -0.26 -28.19 -27.62
N ARG A 298 0.50 -27.36 -26.87
CA ARG A 298 1.57 -27.79 -25.96
C ARG A 298 1.13 -27.53 -24.53
N TYR A 299 1.15 -28.60 -23.72
CA TYR A 299 0.90 -28.51 -22.27
C TYR A 299 1.86 -27.52 -21.60
N GLY A 300 1.36 -26.74 -20.63
CA GLY A 300 2.09 -25.67 -19.96
C GLY A 300 2.28 -24.38 -20.77
N SER A 301 1.93 -24.34 -22.07
CA SER A 301 1.95 -23.10 -22.85
C SER A 301 0.67 -22.31 -22.61
N HIS A 302 0.81 -21.08 -22.11
CA HIS A 302 -0.29 -20.15 -21.90
C HIS A 302 0.13 -18.74 -22.32
N VAL A 303 -0.85 -17.86 -22.52
CA VAL A 303 -0.64 -16.42 -22.69
C VAL A 303 -1.35 -15.73 -21.54
N SER A 304 -0.69 -14.78 -20.89
CA SER A 304 -1.29 -13.84 -19.94
C SER A 304 -1.51 -12.48 -20.61
N TRP A 305 -2.49 -11.73 -20.11
CA TRP A 305 -2.77 -10.36 -20.51
C TRP A 305 -3.45 -9.61 -19.38
N THR A 306 -3.23 -8.30 -19.34
CA THR A 306 -3.91 -7.38 -18.44
C THR A 306 -5.40 -7.29 -18.81
N VAL A 307 -6.31 -7.51 -17.85
CA VAL A 307 -7.77 -7.43 -18.07
C VAL A 307 -8.41 -6.18 -17.50
N GLN A 308 -7.75 -5.56 -16.53
CA GLN A 308 -8.10 -4.25 -16.00
C GLN A 308 -7.03 -3.24 -16.38
N GLU A 309 -7.34 -1.95 -16.27
CA GLU A 309 -6.35 -0.88 -16.31
C GLU A 309 -6.38 -0.12 -15.01
N ILE A 310 -5.27 -0.11 -14.29
CA ILE A 310 -5.01 0.91 -13.27
C ILE A 310 -4.33 2.08 -13.97
N PHE A 311 -4.71 3.27 -13.55
CA PHE A 311 -4.26 4.54 -14.11
C PHE A 311 -3.66 5.42 -13.02
N SER A 312 -2.91 6.42 -13.45
CA SER A 312 -2.26 7.41 -12.61
C SER A 312 -3.12 7.95 -11.45
N TYR A 313 -2.43 8.10 -10.32
CA TYR A 313 -2.87 8.78 -9.10
C TYR A 313 -2.61 10.30 -9.18
N LYS A 314 -1.77 10.76 -10.11
CA LYS A 314 -1.47 12.18 -10.37
C LYS A 314 -2.58 12.84 -11.20
N ASN A 315 -2.92 14.09 -10.88
CA ASN A 315 -4.01 14.82 -11.55
C ASN A 315 -3.69 15.14 -13.02
N GLU A 316 -2.41 15.35 -13.35
CA GLU A 316 -1.93 15.70 -14.69
C GLU A 316 -2.04 14.52 -15.67
N THR A 317 -1.70 13.31 -15.19
CA THR A 317 -1.69 12.08 -16.00
C THR A 317 -2.87 11.14 -15.70
N LYS A 318 -3.87 11.59 -14.94
CA LYS A 318 -5.00 10.76 -14.45
C LYS A 318 -5.74 9.94 -15.50
N ASN A 319 -5.78 10.40 -16.75
CA ASN A 319 -6.45 9.69 -17.86
C ASN A 319 -5.52 8.68 -18.58
N THR A 320 -4.30 8.47 -18.09
CA THR A 320 -3.31 7.56 -18.67
C THR A 320 -3.15 6.31 -17.78
N PRO A 321 -3.31 5.09 -18.33
CA PRO A 321 -3.00 3.86 -17.61
C PRO A 321 -1.53 3.77 -17.19
N LEU A 322 -1.27 3.19 -16.02
CA LEU A 322 0.08 3.01 -15.46
C LEU A 322 0.96 2.09 -16.32
N GLU A 323 0.36 1.21 -17.13
CA GLU A 323 1.07 0.38 -18.12
C GLU A 323 1.80 1.25 -19.18
N PHE A 324 1.32 2.47 -19.45
CA PHE A 324 1.88 3.38 -20.45
C PHE A 324 2.67 4.56 -19.86
N LEU A 325 2.75 4.68 -18.53
CA LEU A 325 3.51 5.74 -17.85
C LEU A 325 4.86 5.21 -17.38
N VAL A 326 5.94 5.77 -17.94
CA VAL A 326 7.28 5.58 -17.39
C VAL A 326 7.42 6.44 -16.14
N ASN A 327 7.51 5.81 -14.97
CA ASN A 327 7.77 6.47 -13.71
C ASN A 327 9.25 6.20 -13.34
N PRO A 328 10.18 7.14 -13.55
CA PRO A 328 11.58 6.90 -13.25
C PRO A 328 11.84 6.84 -11.73
N PRO A 329 12.81 6.03 -11.27
CA PRO A 329 13.30 6.09 -9.90
C PRO A 329 13.91 7.47 -9.58
N ASP A 330 13.88 7.88 -8.31
CA ASP A 330 14.48 9.14 -7.86
C ASP A 330 16.01 9.11 -7.96
N LEU A 331 16.60 7.93 -7.71
CA LEU A 331 18.03 7.67 -7.81
C LEU A 331 18.26 6.34 -8.53
N ILE A 332 19.21 6.30 -9.47
CA ILE A 332 19.65 5.06 -10.12
C ILE A 332 21.08 4.73 -9.70
N HIS A 333 21.24 3.59 -9.03
CA HIS A 333 22.53 3.01 -8.69
C HIS A 333 22.90 1.93 -9.70
N GLN A 334 24.09 2.02 -10.30
CA GLN A 334 24.60 1.01 -11.23
C GLN A 334 25.14 -0.21 -10.47
N TYR A 335 24.23 -0.99 -9.92
CA TYR A 335 24.48 -2.26 -9.26
C TYR A 335 23.60 -3.34 -9.90
N PHE A 336 24.22 -4.46 -10.27
CA PHE A 336 23.55 -5.61 -10.84
C PHE A 336 23.71 -6.76 -9.84
N PRO A 337 22.68 -7.09 -9.04
CA PRO A 337 22.73 -8.29 -8.22
C PRO A 337 22.91 -9.53 -9.12
N ASP A 338 23.61 -10.54 -8.61
CA ASP A 338 23.59 -11.88 -9.21
C ASP A 338 22.13 -12.37 -9.16
N PRO A 339 21.55 -13.02 -10.20
CA PRO A 339 20.26 -13.68 -10.09
C PRO A 339 20.18 -14.77 -8.99
N VAL A 340 21.32 -15.17 -8.40
CA VAL A 340 21.37 -16.08 -7.24
C VAL A 340 21.48 -15.31 -5.90
N ASP A 341 21.53 -13.97 -5.89
CA ASP A 341 21.78 -13.15 -4.68
C ASP A 341 20.66 -13.19 -3.64
N GLU A 342 19.42 -13.51 -4.03
CA GLU A 342 18.22 -12.87 -3.47
C GLU A 342 17.94 -13.12 -1.97
N PHE A 343 18.54 -14.15 -1.38
CA PHE A 343 18.33 -14.55 0.02
C PHE A 343 19.64 -14.75 0.81
N GLU A 344 20.81 -14.56 0.21
CA GLU A 344 22.08 -14.68 0.94
C GLU A 344 22.37 -13.40 1.75
N ILE A 345 22.33 -13.51 3.09
CA ILE A 345 22.47 -12.37 4.01
C ILE A 345 23.76 -11.54 3.79
N THR A 346 24.87 -12.18 3.38
CA THR A 346 26.14 -11.52 3.05
C THR A 346 26.04 -10.65 1.78
N ARG A 347 25.15 -10.99 0.86
CA ARG A 347 24.89 -10.24 -0.38
C ARG A 347 23.84 -9.14 -0.15
N ILE A 348 22.83 -9.43 0.67
CA ILE A 348 21.90 -8.41 1.21
C ILE A 348 22.69 -7.33 1.97
N GLN A 349 23.68 -7.70 2.80
CA GLN A 349 24.56 -6.75 3.50
C GLN A 349 25.34 -5.84 2.53
N LYS A 350 25.88 -6.40 1.43
CA LYS A 350 26.59 -5.62 0.40
C LYS A 350 25.65 -4.59 -0.22
N LEU A 351 24.44 -4.99 -0.60
CA LEU A 351 23.43 -4.08 -1.13
C LEU A 351 23.02 -3.02 -0.10
N PHE A 352 22.72 -3.42 1.13
CA PHE A 352 22.36 -2.53 2.25
C PHE A 352 23.42 -1.44 2.49
N ASN A 353 24.70 -1.80 2.48
CA ASN A 353 25.81 -0.87 2.63
C ASN A 353 25.91 0.13 1.45
N VAL A 354 25.51 -0.28 0.24
CA VAL A 354 25.52 0.55 -0.97
C VAL A 354 24.35 1.54 -1.00
N ILE A 355 23.16 1.14 -0.53
CA ILE A 355 21.93 1.95 -0.63
C ILE A 355 21.61 2.78 0.61
N THR A 356 22.11 2.42 1.80
CA THR A 356 21.89 3.19 3.05
C THR A 356 22.25 4.67 2.94
N PRO A 357 23.36 5.09 2.28
CA PRO A 357 23.67 6.52 2.11
C PRO A 357 22.61 7.33 1.33
N ALA A 358 21.70 6.70 0.60
CA ALA A 358 20.62 7.39 -0.11
C ALA A 358 19.58 8.02 0.83
N PHE A 359 19.55 7.65 2.11
CA PHE A 359 18.76 8.38 3.11
C PHE A 359 19.26 9.80 3.34
N ASP A 360 20.56 10.05 3.19
CA ASP A 360 21.20 11.32 3.54
C ASP A 360 21.24 12.32 2.37
N ILE A 361 20.70 11.92 1.21
CA ILE A 361 20.51 12.72 -0.01
C ILE A 361 19.01 12.99 -0.16
N CYS A 362 18.59 14.26 -0.24
CA CYS A 362 17.17 14.57 -0.43
C CYS A 362 16.75 14.44 -1.91
N ALA A 363 15.51 13.98 -2.16
CA ALA A 363 14.91 14.01 -3.50
C ALA A 363 14.28 15.39 -3.78
N PRO A 364 14.16 15.86 -5.03
CA PRO A 364 13.63 17.19 -5.35
C PRO A 364 12.19 17.48 -4.88
N TRP A 365 11.40 16.43 -4.62
CA TRP A 365 10.05 16.52 -4.06
C TRP A 365 10.04 16.40 -2.52
N GLU A 366 11.15 16.01 -1.91
CA GLU A 366 11.25 15.74 -0.48
C GLU A 366 11.27 17.04 0.32
N VAL A 367 10.57 17.03 1.45
CA VAL A 367 10.43 18.18 2.34
C VAL A 367 10.73 17.73 3.77
N GLN A 368 11.71 18.36 4.41
CA GLN A 368 12.11 18.05 5.78
C GLN A 368 11.16 18.67 6.80
N LYS A 369 10.49 17.82 7.58
CA LYS A 369 9.57 18.25 8.63
C LYS A 369 10.29 18.99 9.75
N LYS A 370 9.93 20.26 9.96
CA LYS A 370 10.51 21.11 11.01
C LYS A 370 9.39 21.85 11.74
N SER A 371 9.26 21.66 13.06
CA SER A 371 8.12 22.18 13.85
C SER A 371 8.06 23.72 13.89
N SER A 372 9.19 24.41 13.66
CA SER A 372 9.30 25.86 13.57
C SER A 372 8.94 26.42 12.18
N CYS A 373 8.77 25.58 11.17
CA CYS A 373 8.47 25.99 9.80
C CYS A 373 7.04 26.57 9.74
N GLN A 374 6.90 27.83 9.31
CA GLN A 374 5.60 28.44 8.97
C GLN A 374 5.67 28.97 7.53
N PRO A 375 4.65 28.72 6.68
CA PRO A 375 4.61 29.26 5.33
C PRO A 375 4.46 30.79 5.37
N GLU A 376 5.24 31.51 4.57
CA GLU A 376 5.15 32.97 4.48
C GLU A 376 3.87 33.41 3.74
N GLY A 377 3.19 34.42 4.27
CA GLY A 377 2.11 35.15 3.57
C GLY A 377 0.81 34.39 3.28
N GLY A 378 0.65 33.13 3.72
CA GLY A 378 -0.46 32.27 3.32
C GLY A 378 -1.34 31.75 4.47
N ILE A 379 -2.62 31.50 4.16
CA ILE A 379 -3.53 30.76 5.04
C ILE A 379 -2.97 29.35 5.23
N ARG A 380 -2.69 28.97 6.49
CA ARG A 380 -2.25 27.62 6.83
C ARG A 380 -3.39 26.63 6.55
N MET A 381 -3.11 25.60 5.77
CA MET A 381 -4.07 24.52 5.54
C MET A 381 -4.24 23.71 6.83
N ASP A 382 -5.49 23.48 7.24
CA ASP A 382 -5.78 22.59 8.35
C ASP A 382 -5.24 21.19 8.05
N PHE A 383 -4.75 20.51 9.09
CA PHE A 383 -4.16 19.16 9.01
C PHE A 383 -2.95 19.01 8.05
N ALA A 384 -2.38 20.09 7.53
CA ALA A 384 -1.13 20.03 6.77
C ALA A 384 0.11 20.03 7.67
N VAL A 385 1.13 19.28 7.23
CA VAL A 385 2.50 19.31 7.73
C VAL A 385 3.34 20.14 6.76
N TYR A 386 4.15 21.04 7.31
CA TYR A 386 5.03 21.93 6.56
C TYR A 386 6.49 21.64 6.92
N GLY A 387 7.40 22.01 6.01
CA GLY A 387 8.82 21.76 6.18
C GLY A 387 9.68 22.47 5.14
N ASN A 388 10.99 22.24 5.24
CA ASN A 388 12.00 22.84 4.38
C ASN A 388 12.18 21.99 3.10
N PRO A 389 12.01 22.55 1.89
CA PRO A 389 12.13 21.78 0.64
C PRO A 389 13.57 21.36 0.36
N CYS A 390 13.76 20.28 -0.37
CA CYS A 390 15.05 19.94 -0.97
C CYS A 390 15.44 20.94 -2.07
N ASP A 391 16.64 21.52 -2.02
CA ASP A 391 17.25 22.17 -3.18
C ASP A 391 17.82 21.10 -4.13
N PRO A 392 17.31 20.98 -5.37
CA PRO A 392 17.78 19.98 -6.32
C PRO A 392 19.23 20.20 -6.78
N THR A 393 19.81 21.37 -6.53
CA THR A 393 21.19 21.74 -6.91
C THR A 393 22.21 21.23 -5.90
N THR A 394 21.96 21.46 -4.61
CA THR A 394 22.84 21.06 -3.50
C THR A 394 22.50 19.69 -2.91
N GLN A 395 21.29 19.18 -3.17
CA GLN A 395 20.72 17.98 -2.55
C GLN A 395 20.65 18.08 -1.02
N GLN A 396 20.42 19.29 -0.51
CA GLN A 396 20.23 19.62 0.90
C GLN A 396 18.92 20.38 1.10
N PHE A 397 18.38 20.38 2.32
CA PHE A 397 17.14 21.11 2.62
C PHE A 397 17.39 22.60 2.76
N ASP A 398 16.58 23.40 2.06
CA ASP A 398 16.61 24.86 2.13
C ASP A 398 15.89 25.36 3.38
N ASP A 399 16.70 25.63 4.42
CA ASP A 399 16.25 26.17 5.69
C ASP A 399 15.57 27.55 5.60
N SER A 400 15.68 28.25 4.46
CA SER A 400 15.05 29.56 4.24
C SER A 400 13.60 29.49 3.73
N GLN A 401 13.19 28.36 3.14
CA GLN A 401 11.86 28.20 2.57
C GLN A 401 10.99 27.28 3.42
N CYS A 402 9.69 27.57 3.50
CA CYS A 402 8.71 26.70 4.17
C CYS A 402 7.55 26.35 3.23
N VAL A 403 7.45 25.06 2.87
CA VAL A 403 6.46 24.54 1.92
C VAL A 403 5.60 23.45 2.53
N PHE A 404 4.49 23.12 1.86
CA PHE A 404 3.69 21.95 2.17
C PHE A 404 4.53 20.67 2.00
N SER A 405 4.41 19.74 2.95
CA SER A 405 5.12 18.46 2.95
C SER A 405 4.14 17.31 2.70
N TYR A 406 3.24 17.04 3.65
CA TYR A 406 2.23 15.99 3.57
C TYR A 406 1.05 16.31 4.51
N CYS A 407 -0.03 15.53 4.46
CA CYS A 407 -1.17 15.67 5.38
C CYS A 407 -0.98 14.83 6.65
N GLN A 408 -1.51 15.28 7.79
CA GLN A 408 -1.51 14.53 9.04
C GLN A 408 -2.22 13.17 8.89
N TYR A 409 -1.83 12.17 9.69
CA TYR A 409 -2.40 10.83 9.64
C TYR A 409 -3.94 10.82 9.67
N GLY A 410 -4.55 10.03 8.78
CA GLY A 410 -6.01 10.04 8.56
C GLY A 410 -6.53 11.17 7.65
N TYR A 411 -5.65 12.00 7.08
CA TYR A 411 -5.96 12.99 6.06
C TYR A 411 -5.11 12.77 4.82
N TYR A 412 -5.66 13.09 3.64
CA TYR A 412 -4.99 13.02 2.35
C TYR A 412 -5.03 14.38 1.66
N LEU A 413 -4.05 14.67 0.80
CA LEU A 413 -4.10 15.85 -0.05
C LEU A 413 -5.14 15.63 -1.15
N SER A 414 -6.27 16.33 -1.11
CA SER A 414 -7.28 16.19 -2.15
C SER A 414 -6.79 16.85 -3.45
N PRO A 415 -6.64 16.10 -4.55
CA PRO A 415 -6.16 16.64 -5.81
C PRO A 415 -7.20 17.52 -6.52
N GLU A 416 -8.45 17.55 -6.04
CA GLU A 416 -9.51 18.43 -6.55
C GLU A 416 -9.55 19.78 -5.84
N THR A 417 -9.23 19.83 -4.54
CA THR A 417 -9.32 21.07 -3.74
C THR A 417 -7.96 21.64 -3.33
N GLY A 418 -6.88 20.88 -3.46
CA GLY A 418 -5.55 21.23 -2.96
C GLY A 418 -5.41 21.20 -1.42
N ASN A 419 -6.45 20.79 -0.68
CA ASN A 419 -6.48 20.83 0.78
C ASN A 419 -6.41 19.42 1.40
N CYS A 420 -5.82 19.33 2.59
CA CYS A 420 -5.86 18.12 3.40
C CYS A 420 -7.30 17.80 3.83
N THR A 421 -7.83 16.69 3.32
CA THR A 421 -9.21 16.24 3.50
C THR A 421 -9.21 14.94 4.32
N ILE A 422 -10.18 14.77 5.22
CA ILE A 422 -10.29 13.56 6.03
C ILE A 422 -10.52 12.32 5.15
N ILE A 423 -9.78 11.25 5.39
CA ILE A 423 -10.02 9.95 4.77
C ILE A 423 -11.38 9.40 5.29
N PRO A 424 -12.29 8.91 4.42
CA PRO A 424 -13.61 8.45 4.83
C PRO A 424 -13.60 7.45 6.00
N LYS A 425 -14.51 7.66 6.95
CA LYS A 425 -14.46 7.10 8.33
C LYS A 425 -14.43 5.59 8.50
N GLU A 426 -14.62 4.80 7.45
CA GLU A 426 -14.40 3.35 7.52
C GLU A 426 -12.93 2.96 7.73
N TYR A 427 -11.99 3.90 7.51
CA TYR A 427 -10.57 3.75 7.85
C TYR A 427 -10.16 4.31 9.23
N GLN A 428 -11.10 4.86 10.02
CA GLN A 428 -10.76 5.24 11.40
C GLN A 428 -10.97 4.05 12.33
N ASP A 429 -9.84 3.47 12.75
CA ASP A 429 -9.73 2.31 13.61
C ASP A 429 -10.47 2.46 14.95
N HIS A 430 -10.74 1.34 15.60
CA HIS A 430 -11.52 1.15 16.83
C HIS A 430 -10.86 1.73 18.11
N PHE A 431 -10.04 2.78 18.00
CA PHE A 431 -9.45 3.52 19.13
C PHE A 431 -10.31 4.66 19.68
N VAL A 432 -11.55 4.80 19.22
CA VAL A 432 -12.59 5.38 20.07
C VAL A 432 -13.06 4.30 21.03
N VAL A 433 -12.56 4.32 22.27
CA VAL A 433 -13.23 3.65 23.39
C VAL A 433 -14.67 4.13 23.36
N THR A 434 -15.58 3.25 22.93
CA THR A 434 -16.91 3.69 22.47
C THR A 434 -17.58 4.45 23.61
N PRO A 435 -18.33 5.55 23.36
CA PRO A 435 -19.04 6.23 24.45
C PRO A 435 -19.89 5.25 25.28
N ILE A 436 -20.44 4.23 24.63
CA ILE A 436 -21.12 3.08 25.23
C ILE A 436 -20.20 2.29 26.20
N LEU A 437 -18.95 2.00 25.82
CA LEU A 437 -17.99 1.25 26.64
C LEU A 437 -17.48 2.08 27.82
N ILE A 438 -17.31 3.39 27.65
CA ILE A 438 -17.08 4.33 28.76
C ILE A 438 -18.30 4.37 29.70
N ILE A 439 -19.53 4.47 29.17
CA ILE A 439 -20.76 4.45 29.95
C ILE A 439 -20.91 3.12 30.71
N ILE A 440 -20.58 1.98 30.09
CA ILE A 440 -20.60 0.66 30.74
C ILE A 440 -19.57 0.61 31.88
N LEU A 441 -18.33 1.07 31.67
CA LEU A 441 -17.30 1.14 32.72
C LEU A 441 -17.72 2.04 33.88
N VAL A 442 -18.26 3.23 33.59
CA VAL A 442 -18.78 4.17 34.60
C VAL A 442 -19.96 3.55 35.36
N ALA A 443 -20.89 2.89 34.67
CA ALA A 443 -21.99 2.18 35.30
C ALA A 443 -21.51 1.04 36.21
N PHE A 444 -20.51 0.26 35.79
CA PHE A 444 -19.91 -0.81 36.60
C PHE A 444 -19.23 -0.27 37.86
N CYS A 445 -18.51 0.86 37.75
CA CYS A 445 -17.93 1.57 38.88
C CYS A 445 -19.01 2.08 39.85
N VAL A 446 -20.08 2.71 39.35
CA VAL A 446 -21.20 3.19 40.18
C VAL A 446 -21.90 2.05 40.90
N VAL A 447 -22.20 0.94 40.22
CA VAL A 447 -22.81 -0.25 40.83
C VAL A 447 -21.91 -0.85 41.91
N SER A 448 -20.60 -0.91 41.65
CA SER A 448 -19.61 -1.42 42.61
C SER A 448 -19.54 -0.54 43.87
N VAL A 449 -19.56 0.79 43.73
CA VAL A 449 -19.63 1.73 44.87
C VAL A 449 -20.94 1.57 45.65
N ILE A 450 -22.09 1.40 44.98
CA ILE A 450 -23.38 1.14 45.64
C ILE A 450 -23.35 -0.17 46.43
N ILE A 451 -22.79 -1.25 45.88
CA ILE A 451 -22.64 -2.54 46.57
C ILE A 451 -21.76 -2.39 47.82
N ILE A 452 -20.65 -1.66 47.73
CA ILE A 452 -19.76 -1.37 48.88
C ILE A 452 -20.52 -0.58 49.96
N ILE A 453 -21.28 0.46 49.59
CA ILE A 453 -22.08 1.25 50.54
C ILE A 453 -23.13 0.36 51.23
N ILE A 454 -23.86 -0.48 50.48
CA ILE A 454 -24.84 -1.42 51.04
C ILE A 454 -24.17 -2.40 52.00
N ALA A 455 -23.00 -2.96 51.63
CA ALA A 455 -22.25 -3.86 52.50
C ALA A 455 -21.80 -3.17 53.80
N VAL A 456 -21.30 -1.94 53.73
CA VAL A 456 -20.93 -1.13 54.92
C VAL A 456 -22.15 -0.86 55.79
N VAL A 457 -23.30 -0.46 55.21
CA VAL A 457 -24.55 -0.23 55.96
C VAL A 457 -25.03 -1.52 56.63
N LEU A 458 -24.99 -2.66 55.94
CA LEU A 458 -25.36 -3.96 56.52
C LEU A 458 -24.41 -4.35 57.66
N ILE A 459 -23.11 -4.15 57.52
CA ILE A 459 -22.11 -4.37 58.59
C ILE A 459 -22.42 -3.47 59.79
N VAL A 460 -22.68 -2.18 59.59
CA VAL A 460 -23.03 -1.23 60.66
C VAL A 460 -24.33 -1.65 61.36
N LEU A 461 -25.37 -2.05 60.61
CA LEU A 461 -26.64 -2.53 61.17
C LEU A 461 -26.46 -3.84 61.96
N LEU A 462 -25.63 -4.77 61.47
CA LEU A 462 -25.29 -5.99 62.18
C LEU A 462 -24.52 -5.69 63.47
N VAL A 463 -23.50 -4.83 63.43
CA VAL A 463 -22.75 -4.39 64.63
C VAL A 463 -23.66 -3.68 65.64
N GLN A 464 -24.57 -2.81 65.19
CA GLN A 464 -25.56 -2.18 66.07
C GLN A 464 -26.53 -3.20 66.69
N ARG A 465 -26.98 -4.20 65.92
CA ARG A 465 -27.86 -5.28 66.40
C ARG A 465 -27.15 -6.19 67.42
N PHE A 466 -25.88 -6.51 67.18
CA PHE A 466 -25.05 -7.24 68.14
C PHE A 466 -24.76 -6.42 69.41
N ARG A 467 -24.44 -5.12 69.29
CA ARG A 467 -24.31 -4.23 70.46
C ARG A 467 -25.59 -4.18 71.29
N ARG A 468 -26.76 -4.00 70.67
CA ARG A 468 -28.05 -4.01 71.38
C ARG A 468 -28.36 -5.35 72.05
N ARG A 469 -27.93 -6.49 71.49
CA ARG A 469 -28.05 -7.81 72.15
C ARG A 469 -27.07 -7.96 73.32
N SER A 470 -25.86 -7.42 73.21
CA SER A 470 -24.87 -7.44 74.31
C SER A 470 -25.28 -6.61 75.52
N SER A 471 -26.25 -5.69 75.38
CA SER A 471 -26.82 -4.91 76.49
C SER A 471 -27.86 -5.67 77.31
N TYR A 472 -28.26 -6.89 76.90
CA TYR A 472 -29.14 -7.77 77.66
C TYR A 472 -28.36 -8.94 78.29
N GLN A 473 -27.42 -8.62 79.20
CA GLN A 473 -27.11 -9.56 80.27
C GLN A 473 -28.10 -9.32 81.41
N PRO A 474 -28.88 -10.33 81.85
CA PRO A 474 -29.74 -10.20 83.00
C PRO A 474 -28.91 -10.11 84.28
N ILE A 475 -29.14 -9.06 85.07
CA ILE A 475 -28.81 -9.08 86.50
C ILE A 475 -29.83 -9.99 87.17
N ASN A 476 -29.47 -11.26 87.34
CA ASN A 476 -30.11 -12.31 88.15
C ASN A 476 -29.13 -13.50 88.13
N GLY A 477 -28.73 -14.13 89.24
CA GLY A 477 -29.01 -13.91 90.65
C GLY A 477 -28.10 -14.85 91.47
N GLN A 478 -28.10 -14.72 92.80
CA GLN A 478 -27.23 -15.52 93.68
C GLN A 478 -27.59 -17.01 93.64
N PHE A 479 -26.56 -17.87 93.63
CA PHE A 479 -26.23 -18.74 94.77
C PHE A 479 -24.70 -18.90 94.85
#